data_AF-A0A133XIG1-F1
#
_entry.id   AF-A0A133XIG1-F1
#
_cell.length_a   1.000
_cell.length_b   1.000
_cell.length_c   1.000
_cell.angle_alpha   90.00
_cell.angle_beta   90.00
_cell.angle_gamma   90.00
#
_symmetry.space_group_name_H-M   'P 1'
#
loop_
_entity.id
_entity.type
_entity.pdbx_description
1 polymer ?
#
loop_
_entity_poly.entity_id
_entity_poly.type
_entity_poly.pdbx_seq_one_letter_code
_entity_poly.pdbx_strand_id
1 'polypeptide(L)' 'MLIKILGSGCAKCNRLEQLTREVVAELGLSATFEHVTEMDKIMAYPIMTTPALVIDEVVRVSGRMPGKDEIAGWLRA' A
#
# COMPACT_ATOMS: atom_id res chain seq x y z
N MET A 1 11.41 2.34 4.27
CA MET A 1 10.10 2.78 3.75
C MET A 1 9.00 2.03 4.46
N LEU A 2 8.04 2.74 5.05
CA LEU A 2 6.92 2.10 5.76
C LEU A 2 5.70 2.01 4.84
N ILE A 3 5.34 0.82 4.39
CA ILE A 3 4.21 0.59 3.50
C ILE A 3 3.07 -0.01 4.30
N LYS A 4 2.01 0.78 4.52
CA LYS A 4 0.80 0.30 5.19
C LYS A 4 -0.25 -0.03 4.13
N ILE A 5 -0.77 -1.25 4.16
CA ILE A 5 -1.92 -1.67 3.35
C ILE A 5 -3.16 -1.59 4.24
N LEU A 6 -4.03 -0.63 3.94
CA LEU A 6 -5.31 -0.44 4.63
C LEU A 6 -6.38 -1.23 3.87
N GLY A 7 -6.86 -2.32 4.46
CA GLY A 7 -7.84 -3.16 3.78
C GLY A 7 -8.38 -4.26 4.66
N SER A 8 -9.62 -4.67 4.41
CA SER A 8 -10.29 -5.76 5.12
C SER A 8 -9.84 -7.16 4.65
N GLY A 9 -8.63 -7.30 4.12
CA GLY A 9 -8.10 -8.60 3.67
C GLY A 9 -8.65 -9.15 2.35
N CYS A 10 -9.27 -8.33 1.49
CA CYS A 10 -9.71 -8.80 0.17
C CYS A 10 -8.53 -9.27 -0.71
N ALA A 11 -8.81 -10.14 -1.69
CA ALA A 11 -7.80 -10.65 -2.64
C ALA A 11 -6.99 -9.54 -3.35
N LYS A 12 -7.58 -8.36 -3.52
CA LYS A 12 -6.91 -7.18 -4.08
C LYS A 12 -5.79 -6.64 -3.18
N CYS A 13 -5.98 -6.64 -1.86
CA CYS A 13 -4.98 -6.15 -0.89
C CYS A 13 -3.74 -7.05 -0.90
N ASN A 14 -3.96 -8.36 -0.90
CA ASN A 14 -2.88 -9.34 -0.93
C ASN A 14 -2.05 -9.23 -2.22
N ARG A 15 -2.72 -9.03 -3.36
CA ARG A 15 -2.04 -8.84 -4.65
C ARG A 15 -1.23 -7.55 -4.67
N LEU A 16 -1.76 -6.47 -4.08
CA LEU A 16 -1.06 -5.19 -3.97
C LEU A 16 0.20 -5.29 -3.10
N GLU A 17 0.11 -5.94 -1.94
CA GLU A 17 1.25 -6.20 -1.08
C GLU A 17 2.33 -7.00 -1.82
N GLN A 18 1.94 -8.09 -2.48
CA GLN A 18 2.86 -8.95 -3.22
C GLN A 18 3.57 -8.18 -4.35
N LEU A 19 2.82 -7.43 -5.17
CA LEU A 19 3.38 -6.59 -6.23
C LEU A 19 4.36 -5.56 -5.67
N THR A 20 3.99 -4.90 -4.58
CA THR A 20 4.82 -3.87 -3.97
C THR A 20 6.10 -4.48 -3.39
N ARG A 21 6.02 -5.66 -2.77
CA ARG A 21 7.18 -6.39 -2.26
C ARG A 21 8.12 -6.85 -3.38
N GLU A 22 7.55 -7.29 -4.50
CA GLU A 22 8.31 -7.65 -5.70
C GLU A 22 9.05 -6.45 -6.26
N VAL A 23 8.37 -5.31 -6.44
CA VAL A 23 8.99 -4.06 -6.93
C VAL A 23 10.05 -3.53 -5.97
N VAL A 24 9.79 -3.56 -4.65
CA VAL A 24 10.79 -3.18 -3.63
C VAL A 24 12.04 -4.05 -3.72
N ALA A 25 11.87 -5.37 -3.89
CA ALA A 25 12.98 -6.29 -4.06
C ALA A 25 13.73 -6.08 -5.39
N GLU A 26 13.02 -5.83 -6.49
CA GLU A 26 13.62 -5.49 -7.80
C GLU A 26 14.42 -4.18 -7.74
N LEU A 27 13.93 -3.20 -6.97
CA LEU A 27 14.62 -1.92 -6.76
C LEU A 27 15.75 -2.01 -5.72
N GLY A 28 15.90 -3.13 -5.02
CA GLY A 28 16.87 -3.31 -3.93
C GLY A 28 16.60 -2.42 -2.71
N LEU A 29 15.35 -1.98 -2.53
CA LEU A 29 14.94 -1.12 -1.42
C LEU A 29 14.52 -1.96 -0.22
N SER A 30 14.62 -1.40 0.98
CA SER A 30 14.07 -2.01 2.20
C SER A 30 12.77 -1.31 2.59
N ALA A 31 11.66 -2.01 2.37
CA ALA A 31 10.33 -1.58 2.80
C ALA A 31 9.72 -2.54 3.83
N THR A 32 9.06 -1.97 4.83
CA THR A 32 8.31 -2.68 5.86
C THR A 32 6.84 -2.69 5.47
N PHE A 33 6.22 -3.86 5.42
CA PHE A 33 4.81 -4.02 5.07
C PHE A 33 3.98 -4.19 6.34
N GLU A 34 2.97 -3.35 6.53
CA GLU A 34 2.05 -3.42 7.66
C GLU A 34 0.62 -3.48 7.14
N HIS A 35 -0.08 -4.59 7.40
CA HIS A 35 -1.48 -4.72 7.02
C HIS A 35 -2.34 -4.16 8.15
N VAL A 36 -3.02 -3.05 7.84
CA VAL A 36 -3.91 -2.37 8.77
C VAL A 36 -5.35 -2.74 8.42
N THR A 37 -5.92 -3.62 9.23
CA THR A 37 -7.32 -4.07 9.14
C THR A 37 -8.23 -3.34 10.13
N GLU A 38 -7.66 -2.62 11.09
CA GLU A 38 -8.40 -1.91 12.13
C GLU A 38 -9.11 -0.67 11.56
N MET A 39 -10.42 -0.60 11.75
CA MET A 39 -11.23 0.54 11.31
C MET A 39 -10.77 1.85 11.94
N ASP A 40 -10.34 1.86 13.20
CA ASP A 40 -9.82 3.06 13.88
C ASP A 40 -8.61 3.66 13.15
N LYS A 41 -7.66 2.81 12.75
CA LYS A 41 -6.49 3.23 11.99
C LYS A 41 -6.87 3.67 10.57
N ILE A 42 -7.86 3.02 9.94
CA ILE A 42 -8.39 3.41 8.62
C ILE A 42 -9.07 4.78 8.67
N MET A 43 -9.88 5.04 9.70
CA MET A 43 -10.55 6.32 9.91
C MET A 43 -9.59 7.47 10.22
N ALA A 44 -8.39 7.16 10.73
CA ALA A 44 -7.34 8.17 10.93
C ALA A 44 -6.76 8.70 9.61
N TYR A 45 -6.92 7.96 8.50
CA TYR A 45 -6.48 8.42 7.17
C TYR A 45 -7.65 9.04 6.39
N PRO A 46 -7.38 10.06 5.53
CA PRO A 46 -8.39 10.68 4.68
C PRO A 46 -8.75 9.79 3.47
N ILE A 47 -9.16 8.55 3.72
CA ILE A 47 -9.54 7.57 2.70
C ILE A 47 -11.04 7.32 2.70
N MET A 48 -11.64 7.41 1.52
CA MET A 48 -13.08 7.16 1.33
C MET A 48 -13.39 5.68 1.11
N THR A 49 -12.43 4.90 0.61
CA THR A 49 -12.67 3.52 0.18
C THR A 49 -11.40 2.68 0.34
N THR A 50 -11.54 1.52 0.96
CA THR A 50 -10.49 0.49 1.00
C THR A 50 -10.62 -0.42 -0.24
N PRO A 51 -9.52 -0.99 -0.77
CA PRO A 51 -8.15 -0.97 -0.26
C PRO A 51 -7.43 0.35 -0.50
N ALA A 52 -6.55 0.72 0.43
CA ALA A 52 -5.64 1.86 0.29
C ALA A 52 -4.19 1.47 0.57
N LEU A 53 -3.28 2.09 -0.18
CA LEU A 53 -1.83 1.97 0.00
C LEU A 53 -1.31 3.28 0.59
N VAL A 54 -0.60 3.15 1.70
CA VAL A 54 0.12 4.25 2.33
C VAL A 54 1.60 3.92 2.27
N ILE A 55 2.41 4.87 1.81
CA ILE A 55 3.87 4.76 1.79
C ILE A 55 4.41 5.93 2.58
N ASP A 56 5.21 5.63 3.62
CA ASP A 56 5.80 6.59 4.54
C ASP A 56 4.77 7.58 5.11
N GLU A 57 3.65 7.02 5.60
CA GLU A 57 2.48 7.74 6.15
C GLU A 57 1.70 8.61 5.16
N VAL A 58 2.08 8.60 3.88
CA VAL A 58 1.37 9.30 2.80
C VAL A 58 0.47 8.32 2.06
N VAL A 59 -0.84 8.60 2.03
CA VAL A 59 -1.79 7.86 1.20
C VAL A 59 -1.47 8.10 -0.26
N ARG A 60 -1.04 7.06 -0.98
CA ARG A 60 -0.74 7.14 -2.41
C ARG A 60 -1.95 6.78 -3.26
N VAL A 61 -2.74 5.80 -2.81
CA VAL A 61 -3.94 5.37 -3.52
C VAL A 61 -4.96 4.81 -2.55
N SER A 62 -6.24 5.02 -2.85
CA SER A 62 -7.37 4.43 -2.13
C SER A 62 -8.48 4.07 -3.12
N GLY A 63 -9.23 3.01 -2.83
CA GLY A 63 -10.38 2.56 -3.61
C GLY A 63 -10.06 1.90 -4.96
N ARG A 64 -8.80 1.82 -5.38
CA ARG A 64 -8.39 1.22 -6.66
C ARG A 64 -7.09 0.42 -6.53
N MET A 65 -6.88 -0.49 -7.47
CA MET A 65 -5.63 -1.26 -7.58
C MET A 65 -4.67 -0.55 -8.53
N PRO A 66 -3.51 -0.07 -8.06
CA PRO A 66 -2.50 0.53 -8.92
C PRO A 66 -1.74 -0.51 -9.74
N GLY A 67 -1.15 -0.06 -10.85
CA GLY A 67 -0.23 -0.86 -11.66
C GLY A 67 1.18 -0.93 -11.05
N LYS A 68 2.00 -1.88 -11.53
CA LYS A 68 3.42 -1.98 -11.14
C LYS A 68 4.19 -0.68 -11.36
N ASP A 69 3.92 0.01 -12.48
CA ASP A 69 4.56 1.27 -12.84
C ASP A 69 4.26 2.41 -11.84
N GLU A 70 3.00 2.54 -11.39
CA GLU A 70 2.62 3.51 -10.37
C GLU A 70 3.32 3.21 -9.03
N ILE A 71 3.36 1.92 -8.65
CA ILE A 71 4.02 1.49 -7.41
C ILE A 71 5.52 1.80 -7.46
N ALA A 72 6.18 1.46 -8.57
CA ALA A 72 7.59 1.81 -8.79
C ALA A 72 7.80 3.33 -8.74
N GLY A 73 6.88 4.11 -9.33
CA GLY A 73 6.88 5.57 -9.26
C GLY A 73 6.84 6.09 -7.82
N TRP A 74 6.00 5.52 -6.95
CA TRP A 74 5.93 5.94 -5.56
C TRP A 74 7.11 5.48 -4.70
N LEU A 75 7.75 4.36 -5.05
CA LEU A 75 8.94 3.84 -4.36
C LEU A 75 10.23 4.57 -4.77
N ARG A 76 10.26 5.20 -5.94
CA ARG A 76 11.40 6.00 -6.43
C ARG A 76 11.31 7.47 -6.05
N ALA A 77 10.13 7.93 -5.62
CA ALA A 77 9.84 9.32 -5.29
C ALA A 77 10.24 9.71 -3.86
#